data_AF-A0A0B1RS74-F1
#
_entry.id   AF-A0A0B1RS74-F1
#
_cell.length_a   1.000
_cell.length_b   1.000
_cell.length_c   1.000
_cell.angle_alpha   90.00
_cell.angle_beta   90.00
_cell.angle_gamma   90.00
#
_symmetry.space_group_name_H-M   'P 1'
#
loop_
_entity.id
_entity.type
_entity.pdbx_description
1 polymer ?
#
loop_
_entity_poly.entity_id
_entity_poly.type
_entity_poly.pdbx_seq_one_letter_code
_entity_poly.pdbx_strand_id
1 'polypeptide(L)'
;SGGGYKTSSAGVSQDRGIYVLPIPGAAHHLDLRTPNTCDPNTVANARYQIVQILTCWVKGCQTIPKLNDLPKMVVPNNVTCKDIDQGYPWGQSNSGSTLFHAVTTVLIICIYSYLF
;
A
#
# COMPACT_ATOMS: atom_id res chain seq x y z
N SER A 1 1.38 -22.65 15.74
CA SER A 1 2.27 -21.73 16.46
C SER A 1 1.60 -20.36 16.49
N GLY A 2 1.24 -19.83 17.66
CA GLY A 2 0.23 -18.76 17.82
C GLY A 2 0.68 -17.60 18.70
N GLY A 3 1.92 -17.16 18.58
CA GLY A 3 2.44 -15.94 19.22
C GLY A 3 2.40 -14.75 18.27
N GLY A 4 1.93 -13.59 18.75
CA GLY A 4 1.89 -12.34 17.99
C GLY A 4 0.95 -11.31 18.61
N TYR A 5 1.17 -10.03 18.30
CA TYR A 5 0.23 -8.95 18.65
C TYR A 5 -0.95 -8.96 17.69
N LYS A 6 -2.15 -8.69 18.21
CA LYS A 6 -3.37 -8.44 17.43
C LYS A 6 -3.65 -6.94 17.40
N THR A 7 -4.46 -6.49 16.46
CA THR A 7 -4.94 -5.10 16.44
C THR A 7 -5.64 -4.70 17.74
N SER A 8 -6.22 -5.66 18.45
CA SER A 8 -6.87 -5.48 19.76
C SER A 8 -5.93 -5.64 20.96
N SER A 9 -4.64 -5.94 20.77
CA SER A 9 -3.71 -6.13 21.87
C SER A 9 -3.43 -4.80 22.59
N ALA A 10 -3.31 -4.85 23.92
CA ALA A 10 -3.02 -3.66 24.73
C ALA A 10 -1.73 -2.98 24.25
N GLY A 11 -1.80 -1.65 24.07
CA GLY A 11 -0.68 -0.85 23.60
C GLY A 11 -0.46 -0.88 22.08
N VAL A 12 -1.22 -1.63 21.29
CA VAL A 12 -1.17 -1.45 19.84
C VAL A 12 -1.79 -0.11 19.48
N SER A 13 -0.98 0.80 18.92
CA SER A 13 -1.40 2.12 18.48
C SER A 13 -0.48 2.58 17.36
N GLN A 14 -1.07 2.81 16.19
CA GLN A 14 -0.32 3.31 15.05
C GLN A 14 0.18 4.75 15.30
N ASP A 15 -0.43 5.52 16.21
CA ASP A 15 0.07 6.86 16.61
C ASP A 15 1.39 6.79 17.38
N ARG A 16 1.73 5.59 17.88
CA ARG A 16 3.01 5.32 18.55
C ARG A 16 3.96 4.52 17.67
N GLY A 17 3.65 4.39 16.37
CA GLY A 17 4.44 3.59 15.43
C GLY A 17 4.33 2.08 15.65
N ILE A 18 3.32 1.59 16.37
CA ILE A 18 3.09 0.16 16.58
C ILE A 18 2.01 -0.32 15.61
N TYR A 19 2.40 -1.18 14.67
CA TYR A 19 1.56 -1.66 13.58
C TYR A 19 1.32 -3.16 13.71
N VAL A 20 0.09 -3.57 13.41
CA VAL A 20 -0.28 -4.98 13.22
C VAL A 20 -0.96 -5.08 11.87
N LEU A 21 -0.33 -5.78 10.93
CA LEU A 21 -0.83 -5.95 9.57
C LEU A 21 -1.05 -7.44 9.28
N PRO A 22 -2.28 -7.95 9.47
CA PRO A 22 -2.64 -9.29 8.99
C PRO A 22 -2.66 -9.29 7.46
N ILE A 23 -1.95 -10.24 6.84
CA ILE A 23 -1.86 -10.33 5.37
C ILE A 23 -2.59 -11.59 4.91
N PRO A 24 -3.83 -11.48 4.38
CA PRO A 24 -4.55 -12.64 3.86
C PRO A 24 -3.78 -13.31 2.72
N GLY A 25 -3.76 -14.64 2.71
CA GLY A 25 -3.03 -15.42 1.70
C GLY A 25 -1.52 -15.51 1.94
N ALA A 26 -1.00 -14.89 3.01
CA ALA A 26 0.37 -15.06 3.44
C ALA A 26 0.48 -16.13 4.54
N ALA A 27 1.38 -17.10 4.32
CA ALA A 27 1.81 -18.03 5.36
C ALA A 27 2.87 -17.36 6.27
N HIS A 28 3.84 -18.13 6.75
CA HIS A 28 4.89 -17.61 7.62
C HIS A 28 5.81 -16.64 6.85
N HIS A 29 5.71 -15.33 7.19
CA HIS A 29 6.56 -14.21 6.73
C HIS A 29 6.77 -14.13 5.20
N LEU A 30 5.70 -14.33 4.42
CA LEU A 30 5.75 -14.25 2.95
C LEU A 30 6.15 -12.84 2.45
N ASP A 31 5.81 -11.81 3.20
CA ASP A 31 6.18 -10.41 2.94
C ASP A 31 7.70 -10.18 2.82
N LEU A 32 8.52 -11.00 3.50
CA LEU A 32 9.99 -10.93 3.45
C LEU A 32 10.63 -11.68 2.27
N ARG A 33 9.86 -12.52 1.57
CA ARG A 33 10.39 -13.29 0.44
C ARG A 33 10.47 -12.42 -0.82
N THR A 34 11.34 -12.81 -1.76
CA THR A 34 11.42 -12.22 -3.10
C THR A 34 10.03 -12.17 -3.74
N PRO A 35 9.62 -11.03 -4.32
CA PRO A 35 8.35 -10.91 -5.01
C PRO A 35 8.21 -11.96 -6.10
N ASN A 36 7.02 -12.53 -6.20
CA ASN A 36 6.74 -13.63 -7.12
C ASN A 36 5.45 -13.35 -7.90
N THR A 37 5.39 -13.82 -9.14
CA THR A 37 4.20 -13.71 -10.01
C THR A 37 2.96 -14.42 -9.47
N CYS A 38 3.12 -15.32 -8.50
CA CYS A 38 2.03 -15.98 -7.79
C CYS A 38 1.67 -15.32 -6.46
N ASP A 39 2.32 -14.22 -6.07
CA ASP A 39 1.96 -13.52 -4.85
C ASP A 39 0.52 -13.01 -4.95
N PRO A 40 -0.31 -13.21 -3.91
CA PRO A 40 -1.60 -12.57 -3.87
C PRO A 40 -1.43 -11.05 -3.80
N ASN A 41 -2.37 -10.31 -4.37
CA ASN A 41 -2.36 -8.85 -4.39
C ASN A 41 -2.21 -8.20 -3.00
N THR A 42 -2.66 -8.88 -1.95
CA THR A 42 -2.53 -8.48 -0.54
C THR A 42 -1.08 -8.38 -0.10
N VAL A 43 -0.20 -9.28 -0.54
CA VAL A 43 1.24 -9.29 -0.17
C VAL A 43 1.96 -8.11 -0.81
N ALA A 44 1.71 -7.86 -2.10
CA ALA A 44 2.28 -6.71 -2.79
C ALA A 44 1.87 -5.38 -2.13
N ASN A 45 0.59 -5.23 -1.79
CA ASN A 45 0.10 -4.04 -1.10
C ASN A 45 0.67 -3.92 0.33
N ALA A 46 0.75 -5.02 1.07
CA ALA A 46 1.35 -5.02 2.40
C ALA A 46 2.82 -4.57 2.37
N ARG A 47 3.62 -5.11 1.43
CA ARG A 47 5.01 -4.67 1.21
C ARG A 47 5.07 -3.17 0.92
N TYR A 48 4.17 -2.64 0.09
CA TYR A 48 4.11 -1.20 -0.21
C TYR A 48 3.89 -0.37 1.06
N GLN A 49 2.90 -0.73 1.89
CA GLN A 49 2.61 -0.02 3.13
C GLN A 49 3.77 -0.10 4.14
N ILE A 50 4.41 -1.27 4.27
CA ILE A 50 5.60 -1.45 5.11
C ILE A 50 6.73 -0.52 4.63
N VAL A 51 6.98 -0.45 3.33
CA VAL A 51 8.02 0.44 2.77
C VAL A 51 7.73 1.92 3.05
N GLN A 52 6.45 2.35 3.01
CA GLN A 52 6.09 3.74 3.37
C GLN A 52 6.41 4.06 4.84
N ILE A 53 6.09 3.13 5.76
CA ILE A 53 6.41 3.27 7.18
C ILE A 53 7.93 3.36 7.39
N LEU A 54 8.68 2.42 6.82
CA LEU A 54 10.15 2.39 6.94
C LEU A 54 10.79 3.63 6.31
N THR A 55 10.26 4.11 5.19
CA THR A 55 10.74 5.33 4.54
C THR A 55 10.52 6.55 5.41
N CYS A 56 9.36 6.68 6.07
CA CYS A 56 9.14 7.73 7.06
C CYS A 56 10.18 7.65 8.19
N TRP A 57 10.43 6.46 8.74
CA TRP A 57 11.37 6.30 9.85
C TRP A 57 12.80 6.69 9.46
N VAL A 58 13.25 6.30 8.27
CA VAL A 58 14.61 6.60 7.79
C VAL A 58 14.76 8.09 7.45
N LYS A 59 13.78 8.70 6.79
CA LYS A 59 13.87 10.09 6.33
C LYS A 59 13.42 11.12 7.38
N GLY A 60 12.75 10.67 8.43
CA GLY A 60 11.94 11.51 9.29
C GLY A 60 10.64 11.92 8.60
N CYS A 61 9.53 11.83 9.32
CA CYS A 61 8.25 12.36 8.85
C CYS A 61 7.54 13.11 9.98
N GLN A 62 6.82 14.18 9.62
CA GLN A 62 6.04 14.96 10.59
C GLN A 62 4.76 14.21 11.03
N THR A 63 4.25 13.34 10.17
CA THR A 63 3.02 12.58 10.39
C THR A 63 3.27 11.10 10.21
N ILE A 64 3.03 10.33 11.27
CA ILE A 64 3.24 8.88 11.27
C ILE A 64 2.26 8.23 10.26
N PRO A 65 2.76 7.48 9.26
CA PRO A 65 1.90 6.83 8.27
C PRO A 65 0.92 5.87 8.95
N LYS A 66 -0.29 5.76 8.40
CA LYS A 66 -1.28 4.79 8.85
C LYS A 66 -1.39 3.65 7.85
N LEU A 67 -1.63 2.45 8.37
CA LEU A 67 -2.05 1.32 7.56
C LEU A 67 -3.44 1.59 6.99
N ASN A 68 -3.59 1.32 5.70
CA ASN A 68 -4.88 1.22 5.03
C ASN A 68 -5.30 -0.25 4.95
N ASP A 69 -6.60 -0.49 4.78
CA ASP A 69 -7.10 -1.83 4.55
C ASP A 69 -6.44 -2.45 3.32
N LEU A 70 -6.01 -3.71 3.46
CA LEU A 70 -5.50 -4.48 2.34
C LEU A 70 -6.63 -4.75 1.34
N PRO A 71 -6.32 -4.84 0.03
CA PRO A 71 -7.32 -5.18 -0.96
C PRO A 71 -7.91 -6.57 -0.69
N LYS A 72 -9.12 -6.83 -1.21
CA LYS A 72 -9.68 -8.18 -1.21
C LYS A 72 -8.70 -9.14 -1.89
N MET A 73 -8.42 -10.26 -1.24
CA MET A 73 -7.45 -11.24 -1.70
C MET A 73 -7.83 -11.79 -3.07
N VAL A 74 -6.90 -11.66 -4.02
CA VAL A 74 -6.94 -12.28 -5.34
C VAL A 74 -5.65 -13.07 -5.49
N VAL A 75 -5.79 -14.38 -5.69
CA VAL A 75 -4.67 -15.27 -5.98
C VAL A 75 -4.55 -15.39 -7.50
N PRO A 76 -3.38 -15.12 -8.09
CA PRO A 76 -3.15 -15.35 -9.50
C PRO A 76 -3.38 -16.82 -9.87
N ASN A 77 -4.21 -17.06 -10.89
CA ASN A 77 -4.51 -18.41 -11.41
C ASN A 77 -3.88 -18.59 -12.79
N ASN A 78 -3.53 -19.84 -13.15
CA ASN A 78 -2.93 -20.20 -14.44
C ASN A 78 -1.63 -19.44 -14.77
N VAL A 79 -0.85 -19.09 -13.76
CA VAL A 79 0.48 -18.48 -13.90
C VAL A 79 1.56 -19.45 -13.43
N THR A 80 2.63 -19.53 -14.19
CA THR A 80 3.86 -20.20 -13.75
C THR A 80 4.59 -19.29 -12.77
N CYS A 81 4.68 -19.74 -11.51
CA CYS A 81 5.33 -18.98 -10.46
C CYS A 81 6.82 -18.80 -10.75
N LYS A 82 7.23 -17.54 -10.74
CA LYS A 82 8.61 -17.12 -10.88
C LYS A 82 8.82 -15.82 -10.14
N ASP A 83 10.05 -15.64 -9.68
CA ASP A 83 10.47 -14.42 -9.02
C ASP A 83 10.41 -13.25 -9.99
N ILE A 84 10.13 -12.08 -9.44
CA ILE A 84 10.06 -10.82 -10.15
C ILE A 84 11.31 -10.03 -9.76
N ASP A 85 12.25 -9.95 -10.70
CA ASP A 85 13.46 -9.13 -10.52
C ASP A 85 13.08 -7.68 -10.26
N GLN A 86 13.68 -7.09 -9.22
CA GLN A 86 13.40 -5.72 -8.78
C GLN A 86 11.91 -5.45 -8.48
N GLY A 87 11.13 -6.49 -8.15
CA GLY A 87 9.68 -6.37 -7.92
C GLY A 87 9.26 -5.76 -6.58
N TYR A 88 10.21 -5.41 -5.71
CA TYR A 88 9.90 -4.79 -4.43
C TYR A 88 9.43 -3.34 -4.65
N PRO A 89 8.49 -2.82 -3.85
CA PRO A 89 7.85 -1.53 -4.08
C PRO A 89 8.70 -0.32 -3.66
N TRP A 90 10.01 -0.39 -3.85
CA TRP A 90 10.93 0.69 -3.52
C TRP A 90 10.61 1.94 -4.34
N GLY A 91 10.40 3.08 -3.68
CA GLY A 91 10.17 4.36 -4.36
C GLY A 91 8.80 4.52 -5.03
N GLN A 92 7.86 3.59 -4.81
CA GLN A 92 6.48 3.77 -5.26
C GLN A 92 5.80 4.93 -4.50
N SER A 93 4.95 5.68 -5.20
CA SER A 93 4.14 6.77 -4.62
C SER A 93 2.66 6.52 -4.91
N ASN A 94 1.77 7.05 -4.07
CA ASN A 94 0.36 7.04 -4.36
C ASN A 94 0.14 7.79 -5.69
N SER A 95 -0.54 7.16 -6.65
CA SER A 95 -1.01 7.89 -7.83
C SER A 95 -1.96 9.00 -7.35
N GLY A 96 -1.48 10.24 -7.31
CA GLY A 96 -2.33 11.39 -7.03
C GLY A 96 -3.45 11.41 -8.05
N SER A 97 -4.70 11.49 -7.61
CA SER A 97 -5.85 11.54 -8.51
C SER A 97 -5.75 12.79 -9.39
N THR A 98 -5.30 12.62 -10.62
CA THR A 98 -5.23 13.67 -11.65
C THR A 98 -6.61 14.15 -12.10
N LEU A 99 -7.69 13.53 -11.63
CA LEU A 99 -9.08 13.86 -11.99
C LEU A 99 -9.52 15.28 -11.56
N PHE A 100 -9.00 15.83 -10.46
CA PHE A 100 -9.46 17.15 -10.00
C PHE A 100 -8.94 18.34 -10.82
N HIS A 101 -7.82 18.20 -11.54
CA HIS A 101 -7.28 19.28 -12.38
C HIS A 101 -7.94 19.35 -13.77
N ALA A 102 -8.40 18.22 -14.31
CA ALA A 102 -9.07 18.18 -15.60
C ALA A 102 -10.47 18.80 -15.53
N VAL A 103 -11.21 18.57 -14.43
CA VAL A 103 -12.56 19.11 -14.26
C VAL A 103 -12.54 20.63 -14.07
N THR A 104 -11.61 21.18 -13.29
CA THR A 104 -11.54 22.63 -13.07
C THR A 104 -11.13 23.40 -14.33
N THR A 105 -10.19 22.88 -15.12
CA THR A 105 -9.76 23.54 -16.36
C THR A 105 -10.85 23.55 -17.42
N VAL A 106 -11.58 22.44 -17.59
CA VAL A 106 -12.73 22.38 -18.51
C VAL A 106 -13.85 23.33 -18.07
N LEU A 107 -14.15 23.40 -16.78
CA LEU A 107 -15.21 24.27 -16.26
C LEU A 107 -14.87 25.76 -16.46
N ILE A 108 -13.61 26.14 -16.27
CA ILE A 108 -13.14 27.51 -16.51
C ILE A 108 -13.23 27.87 -18.01
N ILE A 109 -12.83 26.95 -18.91
CA ILE A 109 -12.94 27.17 -20.35
C ILE A 109 -14.40 27.30 -20.79
N CYS A 110 -15.29 26.44 -20.29
CA CYS A 110 -16.72 26.52 -20.61
C CYS A 110 -17.37 27.81 -20.12
N ILE A 111 -17.00 28.30 -18.94
CA ILE A 111 -17.50 29.58 -18.42
C ILE A 111 -16.95 30.74 -19.24
N TYR A 112 -15.67 30.72 -19.61
CA TYR A 112 -15.05 31.76 -20.43
C TYR A 112 -15.73 31.88 -21.80
N SER A 113 -15.96 30.75 -22.49
CA SER A 113 -16.64 30.72 -23.81
C SER A 113 -18.13 31.06 -23.76
N TYR A 114 -18.75 31.07 -22.57
CA TYR A 114 -20.15 31.48 -22.40
C TYR A 114 -20.27 32.98 -22.10
N LEU A 115 -19.26 33.57 -21.44
CA LEU A 115 -19.27 34.96 -21.00
C LEU A 115 -18.59 35.93 -21.98
N PHE A 116 -17.73 35.43 -22.87
CA PHE A 116 -17.00 36.18 -23.89
C PHE A 116 -17.06 35.48 -25.25
#